data_AF-A0A1B8DM19-F1
#
_entry.id   AF-A0A1B8DM19-F1
#
_cell.length_a   1.000
_cell.length_b   1.000
_cell.length_c   1.000
_cell.angle_alpha   90.00
_cell.angle_beta   90.00
_cell.angle_gamma   90.00
#
_symmetry.space_group_name_H-M   'P 1'
#
loop_
_entity.id
_entity.type
_entity.pdbx_description
1 polymer ?
#
loop_
_entity_poly.entity_id
_entity_poly.type
_entity_poly.pdbx_seq_one_letter_code
_entity_poly.pdbx_strand_id
1 'polypeptide(L)'
;MRITPELDMKSLSRKVELLKLKLKLNSQTTGEVINGNGESSSYETATNINKNKSKETGFELEFNRVDQLWDSAIYDPSECDRYLFSIRRAFDCEGKYKMTRVDIKSKLLKEALADVMGGIKGVGLSEENPAIDPNVLFLYLEDLRMFLNRLESTMNTGNEATRIETKNDDKIKHVKVLLNYLDEDYAEIKQTLYPMQLSGHITFDLLWTLYKPDTTACTTTYGAINEP
;
A
#
# COMPACT_ATOMS: atom_id res chain seq x y z
N MET A 1 -5.00 56.77 2.53
CA MET A 1 -3.55 56.51 2.39
C MET A 1 -3.39 55.26 1.52
N ARG A 2 -2.98 55.40 0.25
CA ARG A 2 -2.73 54.26 -0.66
C ARG A 2 -1.26 54.30 -1.04
N ILE A 3 -0.52 53.24 -0.76
CA ILE A 3 0.87 53.06 -1.19
C ILE A 3 0.90 51.76 -1.98
N THR A 4 1.25 51.84 -3.25
CA THR A 4 1.35 50.69 -4.16
C THR A 4 2.72 50.02 -4.01
N PRO A 5 2.82 48.68 -4.17
CA PRO A 5 4.09 47.97 -4.08
C PRO A 5 4.89 48.13 -5.38
N GLU A 6 5.65 49.22 -5.51
CA GLU A 6 6.73 49.32 -6.51
C GLU A 6 7.95 48.52 -6.04
N LEU A 7 7.78 47.19 -5.93
CA LEU A 7 8.82 46.29 -5.42
C LEU A 7 9.84 45.93 -6.53
N ASP A 8 10.63 46.94 -6.88
CA ASP A 8 11.89 46.93 -7.61
C ASP A 8 12.05 45.91 -8.78
N MET A 9 11.54 46.31 -9.94
CA MET A 9 11.81 45.65 -11.24
C MET A 9 13.30 45.51 -11.58
N LYS A 10 14.20 46.35 -11.03
CA LYS A 10 15.65 46.24 -11.31
C LYS A 10 16.27 45.05 -10.58
N SER A 11 15.79 44.72 -9.37
CA SER A 11 16.15 43.49 -8.65
C SER A 11 15.76 42.24 -9.45
N LEU A 12 14.58 42.26 -10.07
CA LEU A 12 14.10 41.15 -10.89
C LEU A 12 14.93 40.98 -12.19
N SER A 13 15.23 42.08 -12.91
CA SER A 13 16.11 42.05 -14.09
C SER A 13 17.50 41.50 -13.78
N ARG A 14 18.12 41.90 -12.65
CA ARG A 14 19.42 41.36 -12.22
C ARG A 14 19.38 39.85 -11.98
N LYS A 15 18.30 39.32 -11.39
CA LYS A 15 18.13 37.86 -11.21
C LYS A 15 18.04 37.12 -12.54
N VAL A 16 17.29 37.66 -13.52
CA VAL A 16 17.16 37.08 -14.87
C VAL A 16 18.51 37.08 -15.61
N GLU A 17 19.30 38.15 -15.48
CA GLU A 17 20.63 38.24 -16.09
C GLU A 17 21.62 37.24 -15.48
N LEU A 18 21.58 37.04 -14.16
CA LEU A 18 22.37 36.03 -13.45
C LEU A 18 22.00 34.59 -13.85
N LEU A 19 20.72 34.31 -14.12
CA LEU A 19 20.26 33.02 -14.64
C LEU A 19 20.75 32.79 -16.08
N LYS A 20 20.70 33.80 -16.95
CA LYS A 20 21.25 33.73 -18.31
C LYS A 20 22.75 33.43 -18.32
N LEU A 21 23.51 34.04 -17.40
CA LEU A 21 24.94 33.76 -17.23
C LEU A 21 25.21 32.32 -16.75
N LYS A 22 24.43 31.80 -15.79
CA LYS A 22 24.55 30.39 -15.35
C LYS A 22 24.27 29.39 -16.47
N LEU A 23 23.24 29.63 -17.28
CA LEU A 23 22.92 28.80 -18.45
C LEU A 23 24.04 28.85 -19.50
N LYS A 24 24.61 30.03 -19.76
CA LYS A 24 25.75 30.20 -20.67
C LYS A 24 26.97 29.41 -20.20
N LEU A 25 27.26 29.41 -18.90
CA LEU A 25 28.38 28.66 -18.32
C LEU A 25 28.16 27.14 -18.45
N ASN A 26 26.95 26.65 -18.17
CA ASN A 26 26.60 25.23 -18.27
C ASN A 26 26.65 24.69 -19.72
N SER A 27 26.48 25.56 -20.72
CA SER A 27 26.55 25.20 -22.14
C SER A 27 27.97 25.02 -22.70
N GLN A 28 29.02 25.33 -21.94
CA GLN A 28 30.43 25.17 -22.39
C GLN A 28 31.09 23.86 -21.91
N THR A 29 30.45 23.09 -21.03
CA THR A 29 31.03 21.89 -20.41
C THR A 29 30.57 20.55 -21.00
N THR A 30 29.72 20.56 -22.03
CA THR A 30 29.27 19.33 -22.72
C THR A 30 29.20 19.56 -24.24
N GLY A 31 30.22 19.11 -24.96
CA GLY A 31 30.20 19.04 -26.42
C GLY A 31 29.47 17.80 -26.92
N GLU A 32 28.65 17.98 -27.97
CA GLU A 32 28.16 17.01 -28.98
C GLU A 32 27.61 15.65 -28.45
N VAL A 33 26.34 15.27 -28.69
CA VAL A 33 25.76 14.97 -30.02
C VAL A 33 24.20 15.00 -30.01
N ILE A 34 23.61 15.78 -30.92
CA ILE A 34 22.47 15.52 -31.85
C ILE A 34 21.56 14.29 -31.55
N ASN A 35 20.21 14.29 -31.50
CA ASN A 35 19.09 15.27 -31.57
C ASN A 35 17.79 14.60 -31.05
N GLY A 36 16.70 15.36 -30.80
CA GLY A 36 15.32 14.82 -30.77
C GLY A 36 14.33 15.59 -29.88
N ASN A 37 13.40 16.33 -30.47
CA ASN A 37 12.44 17.17 -29.72
C ASN A 37 11.24 16.38 -29.15
N GLY A 38 10.77 16.79 -27.96
CA GLY A 38 9.48 16.40 -27.39
C GLY A 38 9.23 17.16 -26.09
N GLU A 39 8.31 18.12 -26.11
CA GLU A 39 7.99 18.97 -24.94
C GLU A 39 7.29 18.16 -23.84
N SER A 40 7.71 18.32 -22.58
CA SER A 40 7.00 17.80 -21.41
C SER A 40 7.02 18.79 -20.26
N SER A 41 5.84 19.04 -19.70
CA SER A 41 5.59 20.01 -18.64
C SER A 41 6.16 19.54 -17.30
N SER A 42 6.95 20.41 -16.65
CA SER A 42 7.55 20.15 -15.34
C SER A 42 6.57 20.47 -14.21
N TYR A 43 6.24 19.48 -13.37
CA TYR A 43 5.98 19.73 -11.95
C TYR A 43 7.20 19.25 -11.15
N GLU A 44 7.77 20.15 -10.34
CA GLU A 44 9.04 19.93 -9.66
C GLU A 44 8.85 19.00 -8.44
N THR A 45 9.50 17.84 -8.46
CA THR A 45 9.65 17.00 -7.27
C THR A 45 10.82 17.52 -6.42
N ALA A 46 10.55 17.89 -5.17
CA ALA A 46 11.58 18.33 -4.24
C ALA A 46 11.39 17.73 -2.84
N THR A 47 11.98 16.56 -2.60
CA THR A 47 12.55 16.21 -1.30
C THR A 47 13.80 15.39 -1.51
N ASN A 48 14.94 15.94 -1.06
CA ASN A 48 16.27 15.43 -1.33
C ASN A 48 16.74 14.62 -0.12
N ILE A 49 16.65 13.28 -0.17
CA ILE A 49 17.21 12.40 0.86
C ILE A 49 18.36 11.61 0.25
N ASN A 50 19.54 12.19 0.43
CA ASN A 50 20.82 11.55 0.21
C ASN A 50 21.02 10.45 1.27
N LYS A 51 20.86 9.16 0.92
CA LYS A 51 21.28 8.03 1.78
C LYS A 51 22.07 7.00 0.98
N ASN A 52 23.17 6.56 1.58
CA ASN A 52 24.16 5.68 0.97
C ASN A 52 23.63 4.27 0.72
N LYS A 53 24.23 3.59 -0.26
CA LYS A 53 24.09 2.16 -0.49
C LYS A 53 24.62 1.35 0.71
N SER A 54 23.75 0.62 1.39
CA SER A 54 24.06 -0.72 1.89
C SER A 54 23.20 -1.73 1.12
N LYS A 55 23.80 -2.85 0.68
CA LYS A 55 23.02 -4.02 0.24
C LYS A 55 22.68 -4.82 1.49
N GLU A 56 21.72 -4.36 2.26
CA GLU A 56 21.18 -5.15 3.36
C GLU A 56 20.26 -6.23 2.80
N THR A 57 20.56 -7.49 3.15
CA THR A 57 19.82 -8.67 2.71
C THR A 57 18.62 -8.92 3.60
N GLY A 58 17.71 -7.95 3.65
CA GLY A 58 16.46 -7.98 4.41
C GLY A 58 15.40 -7.09 3.75
N PHE A 59 14.13 -7.40 4.00
CA PHE A 59 13.04 -6.49 3.66
C PHE A 59 13.00 -5.34 4.67
N GLU A 60 12.77 -4.12 4.19
CA GLU A 60 12.47 -2.97 5.04
C GLU A 60 11.11 -3.21 5.72
N LEU A 61 10.98 -2.85 7.00
CA LEU A 61 9.79 -3.11 7.84
C LEU A 61 8.62 -2.15 7.53
N GLU A 62 8.45 -1.85 6.25
CA GLU A 62 7.54 -0.86 5.70
C GLU A 62 6.82 -1.43 4.46
N PHE A 63 5.80 -0.72 4.00
CA PHE A 63 5.04 -1.03 2.79
C PHE A 63 5.07 0.15 1.83
N ASN A 64 5.01 -0.13 0.52
CA ASN A 64 4.95 0.92 -0.51
C ASN A 64 3.52 1.07 -1.05
N ARG A 65 3.11 2.30 -1.41
CA ARG A 65 1.90 2.58 -2.18
C ARG A 65 2.30 3.05 -3.58
N VAL A 66 1.80 2.36 -4.60
CA VAL A 66 2.14 2.60 -6.01
C VAL A 66 0.85 2.81 -6.80
N ASP A 67 0.75 3.95 -7.47
CA ASP A 67 -0.30 4.18 -8.45
C ASP A 67 0.18 3.67 -9.81
N GLN A 68 -0.30 2.50 -10.22
CA GLN A 68 -0.03 1.93 -11.54
C GLN A 68 -0.87 2.65 -12.59
N LEU A 69 -0.29 3.70 -13.15
CA LEU A 69 -0.74 4.32 -14.38
C LEU A 69 -0.57 3.32 -15.55
N TRP A 70 -1.40 3.49 -16.57
CA TRP A 70 -1.42 2.63 -17.77
C TRP A 70 -0.17 2.78 -18.65
N ASP A 71 0.67 3.79 -18.39
CA ASP A 71 1.93 4.01 -19.08
C ASP A 71 3.11 3.38 -18.32
N SER A 72 3.76 2.40 -18.96
CA SER A 72 4.82 1.58 -18.37
C SER A 72 6.11 2.34 -18.06
N ALA A 73 6.26 3.59 -18.52
CA ALA A 73 7.47 4.38 -18.33
C ALA A 73 7.68 4.94 -16.90
N ILE A 74 6.64 4.94 -16.06
CA ILE A 74 6.66 5.55 -14.70
C ILE A 74 6.92 4.50 -13.60
N TYR A 75 6.78 3.21 -13.89
CA TYR A 75 6.91 2.13 -12.91
C TYR A 75 8.28 1.44 -12.99
N ASP A 76 9.14 1.67 -11.98
CA ASP A 76 10.32 0.84 -11.75
C ASP A 76 10.00 -0.29 -10.74
N PRO A 77 9.86 -1.56 -11.18
CA PRO A 77 9.64 -2.68 -10.26
C PRO A 77 10.79 -2.87 -9.27
N SER A 78 12.01 -2.43 -9.61
CA SER A 78 13.25 -2.67 -8.85
C SER A 78 13.27 -1.98 -7.49
N GLU A 79 12.57 -0.84 -7.36
CA GLU A 79 12.47 -0.11 -6.10
C GLU A 79 11.48 -0.77 -5.14
N CYS A 80 10.41 -1.38 -5.69
CA CYS A 80 9.37 -2.03 -4.91
C CYS A 80 9.82 -3.34 -4.25
N ASP A 81 10.94 -3.94 -4.65
CA ASP A 81 11.42 -5.24 -4.12
C ASP A 81 12.02 -5.17 -2.71
N ARG A 82 12.20 -3.97 -2.16
CA ARG A 82 12.72 -3.75 -0.79
C ARG A 82 11.66 -3.90 0.30
N TYR A 83 10.38 -3.74 -0.04
CA TYR A 83 9.27 -3.67 0.91
C TYR A 83 8.64 -5.04 1.19
N LEU A 84 8.04 -5.21 2.37
CA LEU A 84 7.33 -6.45 2.75
C LEU A 84 6.17 -6.80 1.82
N PHE A 85 5.41 -5.76 1.46
CA PHE A 85 4.30 -5.80 0.52
C PHE A 85 4.18 -4.44 -0.20
N SER A 86 3.49 -4.43 -1.34
CA SER A 86 3.21 -3.22 -2.12
C SER A 86 1.73 -3.14 -2.41
N ILE A 87 1.14 -1.95 -2.22
CA ILE A 87 -0.26 -1.68 -2.58
C ILE A 87 -0.25 -1.02 -3.96
N ARG A 88 -0.72 -1.72 -4.99
CA ARG A 88 -0.89 -1.20 -6.36
C ARG A 88 -2.32 -0.75 -6.60
N ARG A 89 -2.53 0.52 -6.96
CA ARG A 89 -3.80 1.02 -7.51
C ARG A 89 -3.71 1.01 -9.03
N ALA A 90 -4.62 0.30 -9.69
CA ALA A 90 -4.73 0.29 -11.14
C ALA A 90 -5.70 1.37 -11.62
N PHE A 91 -5.27 2.17 -12.59
CA PHE A 91 -6.09 3.19 -13.25
C PHE A 91 -6.35 2.84 -14.71
N ASP A 92 -7.52 3.20 -15.21
CA ASP A 92 -7.86 3.10 -16.63
C ASP A 92 -7.12 4.12 -17.50
N CYS A 93 -7.17 3.94 -18.82
CA CYS A 93 -6.65 4.91 -19.79
C CYS A 93 -7.30 6.31 -19.65
N GLU A 94 -8.51 6.38 -19.08
CA GLU A 94 -9.20 7.64 -18.73
C GLU A 94 -8.78 8.22 -17.36
N GLY A 95 -7.82 7.62 -16.66
CA GLY A 95 -7.39 8.01 -15.31
C GLY A 95 -8.39 7.65 -14.20
N LYS A 96 -9.43 6.86 -14.50
CA LYS A 96 -10.41 6.40 -13.50
C LYS A 96 -9.82 5.27 -12.65
N TYR A 97 -10.07 5.32 -11.34
CA TYR A 97 -9.70 4.23 -10.43
C TYR A 97 -10.45 2.94 -10.81
N LYS A 98 -9.71 1.84 -10.93
CA LYS A 98 -10.26 0.54 -11.33
C LYS A 98 -10.27 -0.47 -10.20
N MET A 99 -9.13 -0.67 -9.53
CA MET A 99 -8.97 -1.65 -8.46
C MET A 99 -7.69 -1.37 -7.66
N THR A 100 -7.67 -1.74 -6.38
CA THR A 100 -6.45 -1.82 -5.55
C THR A 100 -6.09 -3.28 -5.33
N ARG A 101 -4.80 -3.61 -5.37
CA ARG A 101 -4.27 -4.95 -5.05
C ARG A 101 -3.10 -4.83 -4.09
N VAL A 102 -2.98 -5.76 -3.16
CA VAL A 102 -1.85 -5.90 -2.24
C VAL A 102 -0.99 -7.07 -2.71
N ASP A 103 0.24 -6.78 -3.13
CA ASP A 103 1.21 -7.79 -3.53
C ASP A 103 2.12 -8.12 -2.35
N ILE A 104 2.11 -9.37 -1.91
CA ILE A 104 2.96 -9.83 -0.80
C ILE A 104 4.26 -10.40 -1.35
N LYS A 105 5.40 -9.81 -0.96
CA LYS A 105 6.74 -10.24 -1.35
C LYS A 105 7.45 -11.05 -0.26
N SER A 106 7.16 -10.73 1.00
CA SER A 106 7.77 -11.39 2.16
C SER A 106 7.27 -12.84 2.34
N LYS A 107 8.19 -13.80 2.27
CA LYS A 107 7.90 -15.24 2.43
C LYS A 107 7.27 -15.57 3.80
N LEU A 108 7.77 -14.96 4.88
CA LEU A 108 7.22 -15.16 6.23
C LEU A 108 5.77 -14.61 6.35
N LEU A 109 5.47 -13.51 5.66
CA LEU A 109 4.12 -12.94 5.62
C LEU A 109 3.18 -13.84 4.79
N LYS A 110 3.65 -14.36 3.66
CA LYS A 110 2.94 -15.36 2.85
C LYS A 110 2.63 -16.64 3.66
N GLU A 111 3.58 -17.15 4.45
CA GLU A 111 3.36 -18.27 5.37
C GLU A 111 2.42 -17.93 6.55
N ALA A 112 2.32 -16.67 6.97
CA ALA A 112 1.33 -16.26 7.97
C ALA A 112 -0.08 -16.25 7.36
N LEU A 113 -0.20 -15.63 6.19
CA LEU A 113 -1.45 -15.53 5.45
C LEU A 113 -1.95 -16.91 5.00
N ALA A 114 -1.06 -17.85 4.67
CA ALA A 114 -1.43 -19.23 4.37
C ALA A 114 -1.96 -20.02 5.59
N ASP A 115 -1.48 -19.74 6.82
CA ASP A 115 -2.03 -20.39 8.03
C ASP A 115 -3.41 -19.82 8.42
N VAL A 116 -3.69 -18.56 8.07
CA VAL A 116 -4.97 -17.89 8.33
C VAL A 116 -6.02 -18.15 7.23
N MET A 117 -5.61 -18.11 5.96
CA MET A 117 -6.48 -18.17 4.78
C MET A 117 -6.36 -19.47 3.97
N GLY A 118 -5.56 -20.45 4.41
CA GLY A 118 -5.26 -21.67 3.64
C GLY A 118 -6.46 -22.59 3.32
N GLY A 119 -7.62 -22.34 3.91
CA GLY A 119 -8.87 -23.02 3.56
C GLY A 119 -9.59 -22.49 2.31
N ILE A 120 -9.19 -21.30 1.80
CA ILE A 120 -9.94 -20.57 0.76
C ILE A 120 -9.43 -20.93 -0.64
N LYS A 121 -10.35 -21.31 -1.53
CA LYS A 121 -10.09 -21.55 -2.95
C LYS A 121 -10.22 -20.24 -3.73
N GLY A 122 -9.09 -19.61 -4.06
CA GLY A 122 -9.06 -18.46 -4.97
C GLY A 122 -8.20 -17.28 -4.49
N VAL A 123 -7.72 -17.29 -3.24
CA VAL A 123 -6.60 -16.44 -2.87
C VAL A 123 -5.34 -17.07 -3.46
N GLY A 124 -4.65 -16.37 -4.36
CA GLY A 124 -3.53 -16.87 -5.17
C GLY A 124 -2.24 -17.22 -4.40
N LEU A 125 -2.33 -17.60 -3.12
CA LEU A 125 -1.22 -17.86 -2.19
C LEU A 125 -0.23 -18.95 -2.64
N SER A 126 -0.52 -19.69 -3.72
CA SER A 126 0.46 -20.59 -4.33
C SER A 126 1.46 -19.88 -5.25
N GLU A 127 1.10 -18.74 -5.84
CA GLU A 127 1.93 -18.00 -6.80
C GLU A 127 3.13 -17.33 -6.14
N GLU A 128 4.22 -17.07 -6.88
CA GLU A 128 5.46 -16.52 -6.30
C GLU A 128 5.22 -15.19 -5.57
N ASN A 129 4.48 -14.27 -6.20
CA ASN A 129 4.05 -12.99 -5.66
C ASN A 129 2.50 -12.92 -5.65
N PRO A 130 1.81 -13.40 -4.61
CA PRO A 130 0.36 -13.37 -4.57
C PRO A 130 -0.17 -11.95 -4.44
N ALA A 131 -1.06 -11.57 -5.36
CA ALA A 131 -1.82 -10.32 -5.33
C ALA A 131 -3.21 -10.57 -4.73
N ILE A 132 -3.56 -9.89 -3.64
CA ILE A 132 -4.84 -10.06 -2.93
C ILE A 132 -5.63 -8.75 -2.94
N ASP A 133 -6.96 -8.84 -2.99
CA ASP A 133 -7.85 -7.69 -2.83
C ASP A 133 -7.85 -7.21 -1.36
N PRO A 134 -7.61 -5.90 -1.09
CA PRO A 134 -7.68 -5.34 0.26
C PRO A 134 -8.98 -5.68 1.03
N ASN A 135 -10.12 -5.73 0.35
CA ASN A 135 -11.42 -6.01 0.96
C ASN A 135 -11.51 -7.46 1.44
N VAL A 136 -10.93 -8.40 0.70
CA VAL A 136 -10.81 -9.79 1.17
C VAL A 136 -9.92 -9.83 2.40
N LEU A 137 -8.81 -9.09 2.41
CA LEU A 137 -7.92 -8.99 3.57
C LEU A 137 -8.60 -8.41 4.82
N PHE A 138 -9.49 -7.41 4.65
CA PHE A 138 -10.29 -6.83 5.73
C PHE A 138 -11.18 -7.86 6.43
N LEU A 139 -11.79 -8.79 5.69
CA LEU A 139 -12.63 -9.86 6.25
C LEU A 139 -11.86 -10.79 7.21
N TYR A 140 -10.54 -10.92 7.05
CA TYR A 140 -9.67 -11.75 7.87
C TYR A 140 -8.93 -10.98 8.99
N LEU A 141 -9.28 -9.71 9.24
CA LEU A 141 -8.64 -8.88 10.28
C LEU A 141 -8.64 -9.53 11.67
N GLU A 142 -9.78 -10.07 12.10
CA GLU A 142 -9.88 -10.66 13.44
C GLU A 142 -9.13 -12.00 13.52
N ASP A 143 -9.12 -12.77 12.44
CA ASP A 143 -8.36 -14.03 12.38
C ASP A 143 -6.84 -13.75 12.39
N LEU A 144 -6.40 -12.65 11.76
CA LEU A 144 -5.01 -12.16 11.81
C LEU A 144 -4.61 -11.68 13.23
N ARG A 145 -5.53 -11.06 13.97
CA ARG A 145 -5.32 -10.69 15.39
C ARG A 145 -5.24 -11.92 16.29
N MET A 146 -6.15 -12.90 16.11
CA MET A 146 -6.09 -14.19 16.79
C MET A 146 -4.80 -14.96 16.48
N PHE A 147 -4.33 -14.90 15.23
CA PHE A 147 -3.06 -15.47 14.80
C PHE A 147 -1.86 -14.83 15.51
N LEU A 148 -1.82 -13.50 15.59
CA LEU A 148 -0.77 -12.76 16.29
C LEU A 148 -0.75 -13.10 17.79
N ASN A 149 -1.91 -13.08 18.46
CA ASN A 149 -2.04 -13.45 19.88
C ASN A 149 -1.59 -14.90 20.14
N ARG A 150 -1.86 -15.83 19.20
CA ARG A 150 -1.38 -17.22 19.26
C ARG A 150 0.15 -17.27 19.20
N LEU A 151 0.78 -16.56 18.25
CA LEU A 151 2.24 -16.52 18.13
C LEU A 151 2.92 -15.95 19.38
N GLU A 152 2.44 -14.81 19.90
CA GLU A 152 2.98 -14.20 21.12
C GLU A 152 2.82 -15.11 22.34
N SER A 153 1.68 -15.80 22.48
CA SER A 153 1.46 -16.78 23.55
C SER A 153 2.41 -17.97 23.47
N THR A 154 2.72 -18.46 22.26
CA THR A 154 3.68 -19.56 22.08
C THR A 154 5.12 -19.16 22.42
N MET A 155 5.51 -17.89 22.25
CA MET A 155 6.84 -17.41 22.66
C MET A 155 6.98 -17.34 24.17
N ASN A 156 5.99 -16.78 24.87
CA ASN A 156 6.04 -16.60 26.34
C ASN A 156 6.10 -17.93 27.13
N THR A 157 5.94 -19.07 26.45
CA THR A 157 6.01 -20.42 27.02
C THR A 157 7.33 -21.15 26.67
N GLY A 158 8.11 -20.63 25.72
CA GLY A 158 9.41 -21.16 25.32
C GLY A 158 10.54 -20.66 26.23
N ASN A 159 11.36 -21.58 26.74
CA ASN A 159 12.48 -21.26 27.65
C ASN A 159 13.86 -21.26 26.95
N GLU A 160 13.94 -21.31 25.62
CA GLU A 160 15.22 -21.49 24.91
C GLU A 160 15.24 -20.74 23.57
N ALA A 161 16.12 -19.74 23.47
CA ALA A 161 16.30 -18.83 22.33
C ALA A 161 16.79 -19.54 21.05
N THR A 162 15.91 -20.34 20.45
CA THR A 162 16.20 -21.14 19.26
C THR A 162 15.96 -20.36 17.97
N ARG A 163 16.55 -20.83 16.86
CA ARG A 163 16.33 -20.31 15.49
C ARG A 163 14.87 -20.34 15.01
N ILE A 164 13.96 -20.96 15.76
CA ILE A 164 12.53 -20.99 15.48
C ILE A 164 11.86 -19.76 16.08
N GLU A 165 12.22 -19.38 17.31
CA GLU A 165 11.70 -18.19 17.98
C GLU A 165 12.06 -16.92 17.19
N THR A 166 13.32 -16.77 16.75
CA THR A 166 13.73 -15.61 15.93
C THR A 166 12.97 -15.49 14.60
N LYS A 167 12.55 -16.61 14.00
CA LYS A 167 11.71 -16.59 12.78
C LYS A 167 10.28 -16.18 13.10
N ASN A 168 9.75 -16.62 14.25
CA ASN A 168 8.44 -16.21 14.72
C ASN A 168 8.44 -14.72 15.09
N ASP A 169 9.54 -14.15 15.62
CA ASP A 169 9.69 -12.72 15.91
C ASP A 169 9.51 -11.89 14.64
N ASP A 170 10.24 -12.24 13.59
CA ASP A 170 10.15 -11.54 12.30
C ASP A 170 8.76 -11.75 11.66
N LYS A 171 8.17 -12.94 11.80
CA LYS A 171 6.78 -13.21 11.36
C LYS A 171 5.78 -12.32 12.10
N ILE A 172 5.91 -12.14 13.42
CA ILE A 172 5.06 -11.22 14.22
C ILE A 172 5.24 -9.78 13.75
N LYS A 173 6.48 -9.31 13.55
CA LYS A 173 6.75 -7.95 13.04
C LYS A 173 6.08 -7.72 11.68
N HIS A 174 6.22 -8.66 10.74
CA HIS A 174 5.62 -8.54 9.41
C HIS A 174 4.08 -8.50 9.45
N VAL A 175 3.46 -9.32 10.30
CA VAL A 175 1.99 -9.32 10.50
C VAL A 175 1.52 -8.03 11.17
N LYS A 176 2.29 -7.47 12.11
CA LYS A 176 1.98 -6.16 12.74
C LYS A 176 1.97 -5.01 11.73
N VAL A 177 2.92 -4.97 10.79
CA VAL A 177 2.92 -3.95 9.72
C VAL A 177 1.67 -4.08 8.83
N LEU A 178 1.26 -5.31 8.49
CA LEU A 178 0.04 -5.54 7.71
C LEU A 178 -1.23 -5.17 8.46
N LEU A 179 -1.32 -5.49 9.76
CA LEU A 179 -2.45 -5.11 10.60
C LEU A 179 -2.58 -3.59 10.75
N ASN A 180 -1.47 -2.87 10.98
CA ASN A 180 -1.49 -1.40 11.04
C ASN A 180 -2.00 -0.80 9.72
N TYR A 181 -1.50 -1.28 8.57
CA TYR A 181 -1.97 -0.84 7.26
C TYR A 181 -3.49 -0.99 7.09
N LEU A 182 -4.04 -2.17 7.44
CA LEU A 182 -5.48 -2.42 7.35
C LEU A 182 -6.28 -1.63 8.40
N ASP A 183 -5.74 -1.45 9.60
CA ASP A 183 -6.40 -0.68 10.65
C ASP A 183 -6.47 0.83 10.32
N GLU A 184 -5.49 1.36 9.56
CA GLU A 184 -5.49 2.72 8.99
C GLU A 184 -6.46 2.85 7.80
N ASP A 185 -6.27 2.05 6.73
CA ASP A 185 -7.06 2.20 5.49
C ASP A 185 -8.56 1.93 5.69
N TYR A 186 -8.92 1.05 6.63
CA TYR A 186 -10.32 0.75 6.97
C TYR A 186 -10.81 1.48 8.23
N ALA A 187 -10.11 2.50 8.73
CA ALA A 187 -10.52 3.26 9.91
C ALA A 187 -11.93 3.86 9.77
N GLU A 188 -12.20 4.52 8.63
CA GLU A 188 -13.50 5.13 8.32
C GLU A 188 -14.61 4.06 8.21
N ILE A 189 -14.33 2.97 7.48
CA ILE A 189 -15.27 1.85 7.32
C ILE A 189 -15.63 1.23 8.68
N LYS A 190 -14.65 1.01 9.58
CA LYS A 190 -14.90 0.51 10.94
C LYS A 190 -15.76 1.45 11.79
N GLN A 191 -15.53 2.77 11.69
CA GLN A 191 -16.33 3.77 12.42
C GLN A 191 -17.82 3.72 12.03
N THR A 192 -18.13 3.44 10.76
CA THR A 192 -19.50 3.27 10.28
C THR A 192 -20.04 1.86 10.56
N LEU A 193 -19.23 0.82 10.34
CA LEU A 193 -19.65 -0.58 10.41
C LEU A 193 -20.04 -1.03 11.82
N TYR A 194 -19.24 -0.72 12.84
CA TYR A 194 -19.49 -1.24 14.20
C TYR A 194 -20.80 -0.72 14.83
N PRO A 195 -21.15 0.58 14.76
CA PRO A 195 -22.45 1.05 15.24
C PRO A 195 -23.63 0.43 14.47
N MET A 196 -23.49 0.25 13.16
CA MET A 196 -24.53 -0.35 12.32
C MET A 196 -24.75 -1.83 12.66
N GLN A 197 -23.66 -2.60 12.80
CA GLN A 197 -23.69 -4.00 13.23
C GLN A 197 -24.32 -4.15 14.63
N LEU A 198 -24.02 -3.24 15.57
CA LEU A 198 -24.66 -3.21 16.90
C LEU A 198 -26.16 -2.93 16.83
N SER A 199 -26.61 -2.11 15.86
CA SER A 199 -28.02 -1.80 15.64
C SER A 199 -28.81 -2.89 14.91
N GLY A 200 -28.13 -3.89 14.33
CA GLY A 200 -28.75 -4.95 13.54
C GLY A 200 -29.18 -4.51 12.12
N HIS A 201 -28.58 -3.45 11.60
CA HIS A 201 -28.84 -2.91 10.26
C HIS A 201 -27.53 -2.73 9.48
N ILE A 202 -27.58 -2.82 8.15
CA ILE A 202 -26.41 -2.60 7.29
C ILE A 202 -26.83 -1.94 5.97
N THR A 203 -25.96 -1.10 5.41
CA THR A 203 -26.11 -0.55 4.05
C THR A 203 -25.67 -1.55 2.99
N PHE A 204 -26.20 -1.42 1.79
CA PHE A 204 -25.81 -2.27 0.66
C PHE A 204 -24.31 -2.16 0.33
N ASP A 205 -23.73 -0.97 0.46
CA ASP A 205 -22.31 -0.71 0.19
C ASP A 205 -21.36 -1.41 1.18
N LEU A 206 -21.84 -1.78 2.37
CA LEU A 206 -21.09 -2.54 3.37
C LEU A 206 -21.46 -4.03 3.38
N LEU A 207 -22.39 -4.49 2.51
CA LEU A 207 -22.84 -5.88 2.51
C LEU A 207 -21.70 -6.90 2.30
N TRP A 208 -20.66 -6.50 1.58
CA TRP A 208 -19.47 -7.31 1.37
C TRP A 208 -18.72 -7.65 2.67
N THR A 209 -18.84 -6.85 3.73
CA THR A 209 -18.11 -7.06 5.00
C THR A 209 -18.64 -8.23 5.82
N LEU A 210 -19.83 -8.75 5.51
CA LEU A 210 -20.47 -9.82 6.29
C LEU A 210 -20.06 -11.23 5.86
N TYR A 211 -19.66 -11.41 4.59
CA TYR A 211 -19.52 -12.73 4.00
C TYR A 211 -18.06 -13.03 3.65
N LYS A 212 -17.40 -13.81 4.50
CA LYS A 212 -16.11 -14.43 4.17
C LYS A 212 -16.26 -15.33 2.92
N PRO A 213 -15.30 -15.32 1.98
CA PRO A 213 -15.30 -16.26 0.87
C PRO A 213 -15.34 -17.72 1.36
N ASP A 214 -15.88 -18.61 0.54
CA ASP A 214 -16.13 -20.04 0.83
C ASP A 214 -16.99 -20.33 2.08
N THR A 215 -17.67 -19.32 2.66
CA THR A 215 -18.56 -19.50 3.82
C THR A 215 -20.02 -19.60 3.41
N THR A 216 -20.70 -20.68 3.79
CA THR A 216 -22.14 -20.86 3.53
C THR A 216 -22.98 -20.03 4.50
N ALA A 217 -23.61 -18.96 4.00
CA ALA A 217 -24.58 -18.18 4.76
C ALA A 217 -25.99 -18.81 4.70
N CYS A 218 -26.48 -19.31 5.82
CA CYS A 218 -27.85 -19.79 5.98
C CYS A 218 -28.67 -18.75 6.74
N THR A 219 -29.75 -18.28 6.15
CA THR A 219 -30.79 -17.50 6.84
C THR A 219 -32.08 -18.31 6.89
N THR A 220 -32.81 -18.25 8.00
CA THR A 220 -34.20 -18.72 8.03
C THR A 220 -35.02 -17.79 7.15
N THR A 221 -35.41 -18.27 5.98
CA THR A 221 -36.49 -17.63 5.23
C THR A 221 -37.75 -17.59 6.10
N TYR A 222 -38.67 -16.66 5.82
CA TYR A 222 -40.01 -16.73 6.39
C TYR A 222 -40.67 -18.02 5.92
N GLY A 223 -40.54 -19.08 6.71
CA GLY A 223 -41.30 -20.31 6.54
C GLY A 223 -42.78 -19.97 6.57
N ALA A 224 -43.56 -20.59 5.69
CA ALA A 224 -45.00 -20.45 5.67
C ALA A 224 -45.60 -21.05 6.95
N ILE A 225 -45.70 -20.23 8.01
CA ILE A 225 -46.47 -20.53 9.23
C ILE A 225 -47.99 -20.58 8.93
N ASN A 226 -48.39 -20.14 7.74
CA ASN A 226 -49.76 -20.17 7.22
C ASN A 226 -49.82 -20.96 5.91
N GLU A 227 -49.61 -22.28 5.97
CA GLU A 227 -50.20 -23.20 5.00
C GLU A 227 -51.31 -23.97 5.74
N PRO A 228 -52.58 -23.92 5.28
CA PRO A 228 -53.76 -24.35 6.05
C PRO A 228 -54.02 -25.87 6.05
#